data_AF-A0A7K0W1L7-F1
#
_entry.id   AF-A0A7K0W1L7-F1
#
_cell.length_a   1.000
_cell.length_b   1.000
_cell.length_c   1.000
_cell.angle_alpha   90.00
_cell.angle_beta   90.00
_cell.angle_gamma   90.00
#
_symmetry.space_group_name_H-M   'P 1'
#
loop_
_entity.id
_entity.type
_entity.pdbx_description
1 polymer ?
#
loop_
_entity_poly.entity_id
_entity_poly.type
_entity_poly.pdbx_seq_one_letter_code
_entity_poly.pdbx_strand_id
1 'polypeptide(L)'
;MVNLLISVVSGALLSAAFAPFSIWWLAPIGLALHMYSISRSTRPFLQSFLFALVFNAITLHWTSIYVGSLPWIILFVGQAVLFAPLGLAKKYGISFYPFIFLIVEEVRSRFPFGGFGWLRIAFSQADAPYRNIAAFGGVSALTAMVLTLA
;
A
#
# COMPACT_ATOMS: atom_id res chain seq x y z
N MET A 1 -16.81 -8.34 10.91
CA MET A 1 -17.14 -7.12 10.15
C MET A 1 -16.19 -5.98 10.49
N VAL A 2 -15.91 -5.73 11.78
CA VAL A 2 -14.98 -4.67 12.24
C VAL A 2 -13.63 -4.68 11.50
N ASN A 3 -12.93 -5.82 11.40
CA ASN A 3 -11.62 -5.84 10.72
C ASN A 3 -11.68 -5.45 9.23
N LEU A 4 -12.78 -5.76 8.53
CA LEU A 4 -12.97 -5.32 7.14
C LEU A 4 -13.06 -3.79 7.05
N LEU A 5 -13.76 -3.16 8.01
CA LEU A 5 -13.83 -1.70 8.11
C LEU A 5 -12.46 -1.11 8.43
N ILE A 6 -11.68 -1.74 9.33
CA ILE A 6 -10.31 -1.31 9.63
C ILE A 6 -9.46 -1.34 8.36
N SER A 7 -9.51 -2.41 7.56
CA SER A 7 -8.76 -2.48 6.29
C SER A 7 -9.19 -1.40 5.28
N VAL A 8 -10.48 -1.09 5.18
CA VAL A 8 -10.98 0.00 4.34
C VAL A 8 -10.42 1.35 4.82
N VAL A 9 -10.51 1.62 6.12
CA VAL A 9 -9.98 2.86 6.73
C VAL A 9 -8.47 2.95 6.54
N SER A 10 -7.72 1.87 6.74
CA SER A 10 -6.28 1.79 6.50
C SER A 10 -5.91 2.19 5.07
N GLY A 11 -6.68 1.71 4.07
CA GLY A 11 -6.44 2.04 2.67
C GLY A 11 -6.71 3.52 2.37
N ALA A 12 -7.74 4.09 2.97
CA ALA A 12 -8.05 5.51 2.84
C ALA A 12 -6.99 6.40 3.52
N LEU A 13 -6.53 6.02 4.72
CA LEU A 13 -5.44 6.72 5.43
C LEU A 13 -4.14 6.70 4.62
N LEU A 14 -3.78 5.53 4.08
CA LEU A 14 -2.60 5.46 3.22
C LEU A 14 -2.76 6.32 1.96
N SER A 15 -3.96 6.38 1.36
CA SER A 15 -4.22 7.26 0.20
C SER A 15 -4.02 8.73 0.54
N ALA A 16 -4.39 9.16 1.74
CA ALA A 16 -4.20 10.53 2.20
C ALA A 16 -2.72 10.91 2.45
N ALA A 17 -1.82 9.92 2.48
CA ALA A 17 -0.39 10.20 2.47
C ALA A 17 0.13 10.63 1.08
N PHE A 18 -0.63 10.34 0.01
CA PHE A 18 -0.32 10.78 -1.35
C PHE A 18 -1.05 12.09 -1.67
N ALA A 19 -0.71 12.69 -2.82
CA ALA A 19 -1.43 13.84 -3.35
C ALA A 19 -2.94 13.54 -3.46
N PRO A 20 -3.82 14.52 -3.19
CA PRO A 20 -3.53 15.95 -3.00
C PRO A 20 -3.16 16.35 -1.57
N PHE A 21 -3.31 15.47 -0.58
CA PHE A 21 -3.17 15.83 0.83
C PHE A 21 -1.72 15.77 1.32
N SER A 22 -0.94 14.80 0.83
CA SER A 22 0.49 14.65 1.14
C SER A 22 0.82 14.57 2.63
N ILE A 23 -0.08 13.97 3.43
CA ILE A 23 0.08 13.87 4.88
C ILE A 23 0.94 12.63 5.20
N TRP A 24 2.26 12.77 5.08
CA TRP A 24 3.23 11.66 5.11
C TRP A 24 3.07 10.70 6.29
N TRP A 25 2.72 11.22 7.48
CA TRP A 25 2.60 10.44 8.72
C TRP A 25 1.35 9.55 8.77
N LEU A 26 0.40 9.71 7.84
CA LEU A 26 -0.72 8.78 7.68
C LEU A 26 -0.30 7.46 7.03
N ALA A 27 0.82 7.41 6.29
CA ALA A 27 1.32 6.17 5.71
C ALA A 27 1.66 5.12 6.77
N PRO A 28 2.55 5.38 7.76
CA PRO A 28 2.83 4.40 8.80
C PRO A 28 1.59 4.05 9.63
N ILE A 29 0.70 5.01 9.94
CA ILE A 29 -0.53 4.75 10.69
C ILE A 29 -1.49 3.83 9.92
N GLY A 30 -1.70 4.10 8.63
CA GLY A 30 -2.56 3.27 7.77
C GLY A 30 -2.04 1.84 7.66
N LEU A 31 -0.72 1.68 7.50
CA LEU A 31 -0.03 0.39 7.46
C LEU A 31 -0.12 -0.36 8.80
N ALA A 32 0.08 0.33 9.94
CA ALA A 32 -0.05 -0.25 11.28
C ALA A 32 -1.47 -0.78 11.54
N LEU A 33 -2.50 0.00 11.17
CA LEU A 33 -3.89 -0.43 11.27
C LEU A 33 -4.19 -1.64 10.37
N HIS A 34 -3.57 -1.70 9.20
CA HIS A 34 -3.74 -2.83 8.30
C HIS A 34 -3.08 -4.10 8.85
N MET A 35 -1.87 -3.97 9.39
CA MET A 35 -1.18 -5.06 10.11
C MET A 35 -2.03 -5.56 11.29
N TYR A 36 -2.63 -4.64 12.06
CA TYR A 36 -3.57 -4.97 13.12
C TYR A 36 -4.80 -5.73 12.59
N SER A 37 -5.43 -5.26 11.51
CA SER A 37 -6.57 -5.93 10.87
C SER A 37 -6.25 -7.38 10.45
N ILE A 38 -5.11 -7.58 9.77
CA ILE A 38 -4.63 -8.92 9.37
C ILE A 38 -4.43 -9.81 10.61
N SER A 39 -3.77 -9.29 11.64
CA SER A 39 -3.44 -10.05 12.85
C SER A 39 -4.68 -10.59 13.59
N ARG A 40 -5.84 -9.93 13.46
CA ARG A 40 -7.09 -10.29 14.14
C ARG A 40 -8.11 -10.96 13.24
N SER A 41 -7.87 -11.08 11.93
CA SER A 41 -8.84 -11.62 10.98
C SER A 41 -8.65 -13.10 10.67
N THR A 42 -9.76 -13.80 10.43
CA THR A 42 -9.80 -15.15 9.85
C THR A 42 -9.67 -15.15 8.32
N ARG A 43 -9.71 -13.97 7.67
CA ARG A 43 -9.64 -13.82 6.20
C ARG A 43 -8.54 -12.82 5.79
N PRO A 44 -7.26 -13.07 6.13
CA PRO A 44 -6.18 -12.09 5.98
C PRO A 44 -5.90 -11.68 4.52
N PHE A 45 -6.13 -12.58 3.56
CA PHE A 45 -6.03 -12.28 2.13
C PHE A 45 -7.10 -11.30 1.66
N LEU A 46 -8.34 -11.46 2.14
CA LEU A 46 -9.44 -10.52 1.86
C LEU A 46 -9.18 -9.16 2.50
N GLN A 47 -8.63 -9.13 3.71
CA GLN A 47 -8.22 -7.86 4.36
C GLN A 47 -7.19 -7.10 3.51
N SER A 48 -6.19 -7.82 3.01
CA SER A 48 -5.13 -7.27 2.16
C SER A 48 -5.67 -6.77 0.83
N PHE A 49 -6.58 -7.53 0.22
CA PHE A 49 -7.26 -7.13 -1.00
C PHE A 49 -8.09 -5.86 -0.80
N LEU A 50 -8.93 -5.78 0.25
CA LEU A 50 -9.78 -4.60 0.49
C LEU A 50 -8.98 -3.35 0.82
N PHE A 51 -7.95 -3.48 1.65
CA PHE A 51 -7.01 -2.40 1.94
C PHE A 51 -6.42 -1.83 0.65
N ALA A 52 -5.90 -2.72 -0.19
CA ALA A 52 -5.29 -2.32 -1.45
C ALA A 52 -6.32 -1.80 -2.46
N LEU A 53 -7.53 -2.35 -2.48
CA LEU A 53 -8.60 -1.92 -3.37
C LEU A 53 -8.93 -0.45 -3.12
N VAL A 54 -9.12 -0.08 -1.84
CA VAL A 54 -9.40 1.31 -1.44
C VAL A 54 -8.21 2.20 -1.75
N PHE A 55 -7.00 1.78 -1.37
CA PHE A 55 -5.77 2.54 -1.63
C PHE A 55 -5.57 2.84 -3.12
N ASN A 56 -5.67 1.83 -3.98
CA ASN A 56 -5.48 1.99 -5.42
C ASN A 56 -6.64 2.76 -6.05
N ALA A 57 -7.89 2.50 -5.65
CA ALA A 57 -9.04 3.20 -6.23
C ALA A 57 -8.97 4.71 -5.99
N ILE A 58 -8.68 5.13 -4.76
CA ILE A 58 -8.58 6.55 -4.41
C ILE A 58 -7.35 7.16 -5.08
N THR A 59 -6.17 6.59 -4.86
CA THR A 59 -4.91 7.22 -5.26
C THR A 59 -4.70 7.20 -6.78
N LEU A 60 -5.30 6.25 -7.50
CA LEU A 60 -5.23 6.18 -8.98
C LEU A 60 -6.43 6.77 -9.67
N HIS A 61 -7.37 7.40 -8.96
CA HIS A 61 -8.55 7.99 -9.59
C HIS A 61 -8.20 8.96 -10.72
N TRP A 62 -7.08 9.69 -10.61
CA TRP A 62 -6.60 10.61 -11.64
C TRP A 62 -6.36 9.95 -13.01
N THR A 63 -6.06 8.64 -13.07
CA THR A 63 -5.83 7.95 -14.34
C THR A 63 -7.12 7.88 -15.17
N SER A 64 -8.28 7.84 -14.52
CA SER A 64 -9.59 7.79 -15.18
C SER A 64 -9.86 9.00 -16.07
N ILE A 65 -9.23 10.14 -15.78
CA ILE A 65 -9.31 11.37 -16.58
C ILE A 65 -8.70 11.16 -17.98
N TYR A 66 -7.67 10.30 -18.08
CA TYR A 66 -6.91 10.08 -19.32
C TYR A 66 -7.31 8.81 -20.06
N VAL A 67 -7.59 7.71 -19.33
CA VAL A 67 -7.87 6.40 -19.94
C VAL A 67 -9.33 5.97 -19.81
N GLY A 68 -10.17 6.75 -19.12
CA GLY A 68 -11.56 6.42 -18.85
C GLY A 68 -11.75 5.48 -17.65
N SER A 69 -13.02 5.27 -17.29
CA SER A 69 -13.40 4.53 -16.07
C SER A 69 -13.08 3.04 -16.14
N LEU A 70 -13.31 2.38 -17.28
CA LEU A 70 -13.12 0.94 -17.41
C LEU A 70 -11.64 0.52 -17.25
N PRO A 71 -10.66 1.16 -17.93
CA PRO A 71 -9.25 0.86 -17.70
C PRO A 71 -8.79 1.20 -16.27
N TRP A 72 -9.30 2.27 -15.67
CA TRP A 72 -9.04 2.59 -14.26
C TRP A 72 -9.53 1.48 -13.33
N ILE A 73 -10.74 0.94 -13.54
CA ILE A 73 -11.28 -0.18 -12.76
C ILE A 73 -10.39 -1.42 -12.87
N ILE A 74 -10.04 -1.81 -14.10
CA ILE A 74 -9.15 -2.95 -14.34
C ILE A 74 -7.81 -2.75 -13.63
N LEU A 75 -7.26 -1.53 -13.71
CA LEU A 75 -5.99 -1.17 -13.10
C LEU A 75 -6.03 -1.29 -11.57
N PHE A 76 -6.95 -0.60 -10.89
CA PHE A 76 -6.95 -0.59 -9.43
C PHE A 76 -7.33 -1.96 -8.85
N VAL A 77 -8.23 -2.70 -9.50
CA VAL A 77 -8.58 -4.08 -9.09
C VAL A 77 -7.39 -5.01 -9.30
N GLY A 78 -6.73 -4.95 -10.45
CA GLY A 78 -5.54 -5.75 -10.74
C GLY A 78 -4.40 -5.47 -9.76
N GLN A 79 -4.12 -4.20 -9.48
CA GLN A 79 -3.12 -3.80 -8.49
C GLN A 79 -3.47 -4.23 -7.06
N ALA A 80 -4.76 -4.30 -6.72
CA ALA A 80 -5.24 -4.77 -5.43
C ALA A 80 -5.03 -6.29 -5.25
N VAL A 81 -5.22 -7.09 -6.31
CA VAL A 81 -4.94 -8.55 -6.27
C VAL A 81 -3.48 -8.82 -5.95
N LEU A 82 -2.54 -8.02 -6.49
CA LEU A 82 -1.11 -8.17 -6.20
C LEU A 82 -0.74 -7.95 -4.73
N PHE A 83 -1.60 -7.30 -3.93
CA PHE A 83 -1.41 -7.14 -2.48
C PHE A 83 -1.95 -8.30 -1.65
N ALA A 84 -2.71 -9.25 -2.23
CA ALA A 84 -3.23 -10.41 -1.51
C ALA A 84 -2.15 -11.20 -0.71
N PRO A 85 -0.90 -11.37 -1.20
CA PRO A 85 0.16 -12.05 -0.46
C PRO A 85 0.51 -11.44 0.90
N LEU A 86 0.17 -10.16 1.17
CA LEU A 86 0.33 -9.56 2.51
C LEU A 86 -0.40 -10.37 3.60
N GLY A 87 -1.47 -11.09 3.24
CA GLY A 87 -2.18 -11.98 4.15
C GLY A 87 -1.32 -13.12 4.70
N LEU A 88 -0.21 -13.47 4.04
CA LEU A 88 0.76 -14.46 4.52
C LEU A 88 1.46 -14.03 5.81
N ALA A 89 1.50 -12.72 6.11
CA ALA A 89 2.02 -12.22 7.39
C ALA A 89 1.25 -12.80 8.58
N LYS A 90 -0.03 -13.16 8.43
CA LYS A 90 -0.78 -13.86 9.49
C LYS A 90 -0.21 -15.26 9.79
N LYS A 91 0.28 -15.96 8.76
CA LYS A 91 0.84 -17.32 8.87
C LYS A 91 2.28 -17.30 9.37
N TYR A 92 3.11 -16.41 8.84
CA TYR A 92 4.55 -16.35 9.15
C TYR A 92 4.89 -15.44 10.35
N GLY A 93 3.91 -14.68 10.85
CA GLY A 93 4.10 -13.69 11.90
C GLY A 93 4.03 -12.27 11.34
N ILE A 94 3.36 -11.37 12.06
CA ILE A 94 3.07 -10.02 11.53
C ILE A 94 4.35 -9.23 11.24
N SER A 95 5.45 -9.54 11.92
CA SER A 95 6.78 -8.99 11.65
C SER A 95 7.33 -9.29 10.25
N PHE A 96 6.77 -10.26 9.52
CA PHE A 96 7.10 -10.50 8.10
C PHE A 96 6.38 -9.55 7.13
N TYR A 97 5.40 -8.77 7.60
CA TYR A 97 4.63 -7.85 6.77
C TYR A 97 5.51 -6.87 5.98
N PRO A 98 6.52 -6.19 6.57
CA PRO A 98 7.42 -5.31 5.81
C PRO A 98 8.13 -6.00 4.65
N PHE A 99 8.63 -7.23 4.86
CA PHE A 99 9.33 -7.99 3.83
C PHE A 99 8.41 -8.37 2.68
N ILE A 100 7.21 -8.87 2.99
CA ILE A 100 6.22 -9.23 1.97
C ILE A 100 5.78 -7.98 1.21
N PHE A 101 5.58 -6.85 1.90
CA PHE A 101 5.21 -5.59 1.27
C PHE A 101 6.27 -5.11 0.28
N LEU A 102 7.54 -5.13 0.67
CA LEU A 102 8.64 -4.76 -0.23
C LEU A 102 8.68 -5.65 -1.48
N ILE A 103 8.51 -6.97 -1.33
CA ILE A 103 8.44 -7.89 -2.47
C ILE A 103 7.25 -7.53 -3.37
N VAL A 104 6.07 -7.31 -2.81
CA VAL A 104 4.87 -6.91 -3.58
C VAL A 104 5.07 -5.57 -4.30
N GLU A 105 5.73 -4.61 -3.66
CA GLU A 105 6.04 -3.31 -4.24
C GLU A 105 7.06 -3.43 -5.40
N GLU A 106 8.07 -4.27 -5.25
CA GLU A 106 9.06 -4.53 -6.31
C GLU A 106 8.45 -5.31 -7.49
N VAL A 107 7.59 -6.30 -7.22
CA VAL A 107 6.88 -7.06 -8.26
C VAL A 107 5.96 -6.13 -9.05
N ARG A 108 5.12 -5.33 -8.38
CA ARG A 108 4.20 -4.41 -9.09
C ARG A 108 4.94 -3.37 -9.91
N SER A 109 6.14 -2.98 -9.48
CA SER A 109 6.97 -2.01 -10.19
C SER A 109 7.60 -2.55 -11.47
N ARG A 110 7.47 -3.85 -11.75
CA ARG A 110 7.99 -4.52 -12.96
C ARG A 110 6.91 -5.30 -13.74
N PHE A 111 5.82 -5.65 -13.08
CA PHE A 111 4.74 -6.45 -13.65
C PHE A 111 3.38 -6.05 -13.04
N PRO A 112 2.27 -6.00 -13.80
CA PRO A 112 2.14 -6.29 -15.23
C PRO A 112 2.57 -5.12 -16.13
N PHE A 113 2.64 -5.36 -17.44
CA PHE A 113 2.85 -4.33 -18.49
C PHE A 113 4.15 -3.51 -18.36
N GLY A 114 5.24 -4.13 -17.91
CA GLY A 114 6.49 -3.43 -17.64
C GLY A 114 6.55 -2.72 -16.29
N GLY A 115 5.45 -2.77 -15.51
CA GLY A 115 5.39 -2.30 -14.14
C GLY A 115 4.59 -1.01 -13.96
N PHE A 116 3.98 -0.90 -12.78
CA PHE A 116 3.20 0.26 -12.35
C PHE A 116 3.61 0.68 -10.93
N GLY A 117 4.75 1.36 -10.84
CA GLY A 117 5.36 1.79 -9.57
C GLY A 117 4.88 3.14 -9.03
N TRP A 118 3.76 3.70 -9.49
CA TRP A 118 3.31 5.05 -9.09
C TRP A 118 2.93 5.17 -7.61
N LEU A 119 2.55 4.05 -6.99
CA LEU A 119 2.07 3.99 -5.61
C LEU A 119 3.11 3.47 -4.61
N ARG A 120 4.40 3.61 -4.93
CA ARG A 120 5.45 3.22 -3.98
C ARG A 120 5.40 4.12 -2.76
N ILE A 121 5.46 3.51 -1.56
CA ILE A 121 5.24 4.23 -0.29
C ILE A 121 6.21 5.40 -0.15
N ALA A 122 7.46 5.24 -0.55
CA ALA A 122 8.46 6.30 -0.51
C ALA A 122 8.03 7.62 -1.18
N PHE A 123 7.18 7.60 -2.20
CA PHE A 123 6.70 8.82 -2.86
C PHE A 123 5.77 9.66 -1.99
N SER A 124 5.13 9.05 -0.99
CA SER A 124 4.35 9.79 0.03
C SER A 124 5.24 10.47 1.09
N GLN A 125 6.55 10.29 1.04
CA GLN A 125 7.48 10.67 2.11
C GLN A 125 8.40 11.85 1.75
N ALA A 126 8.06 12.61 0.70
CA ALA A 126 8.87 13.75 0.24
C ALA A 126 9.11 14.82 1.32
N ASP A 127 8.15 14.99 2.23
CA ASP A 127 8.19 15.95 3.33
C ASP A 127 8.50 15.30 4.69
N ALA A 128 8.80 14.00 4.72
CA ALA A 128 9.12 13.28 5.95
C ALA A 128 10.52 13.69 6.47
N PRO A 129 10.72 13.77 7.81
CA PRO A 129 12.01 14.13 8.40
C PRO A 129 13.14 13.15 8.06
N TYR A 130 12.79 11.90 7.73
CA TYR A 130 13.71 10.84 7.35
C TYR A 130 13.84 10.63 5.83
N ARG A 131 13.34 11.55 4.99
CA ARG A 131 13.39 11.46 3.52
C ARG A 131 14.78 11.17 2.94
N ASN A 132 15.83 11.64 3.62
CA ASN A 132 17.22 11.48 3.17
C ASN A 132 17.68 10.01 3.15
N ILE A 133 16.93 9.08 3.75
CA ILE A 133 17.16 7.63 3.63
C ILE A 133 17.13 7.16 2.16
N ALA A 134 16.35 7.85 1.30
CA ALA A 134 16.33 7.57 -0.13
C ALA A 134 17.71 7.72 -0.80
N ALA A 135 18.62 8.52 -0.26
CA ALA A 135 19.97 8.68 -0.81
C ALA A 135 20.84 7.42 -0.64
N PHE A 136 20.54 6.55 0.34
CA PHE A 136 21.35 5.37 0.64
C PHE A 136 20.90 4.12 -0.09
N GLY A 137 19.59 3.92 -0.24
CA GLY A 137 19.04 2.70 -0.85
C GLY A 137 17.81 2.96 -1.73
N GLY A 138 17.65 4.20 -2.18
CA GLY A 138 16.58 4.59 -3.08
C GLY A 138 15.18 4.45 -2.48
N VAL A 139 14.22 4.28 -3.38
CA VAL A 139 12.80 4.17 -3.08
C VAL A 139 12.51 3.00 -2.13
N SER A 140 13.15 1.85 -2.32
CA SER A 140 12.94 0.65 -1.50
C SER A 140 13.38 0.86 -0.05
N ALA A 141 14.50 1.54 0.19
CA ALA A 141 14.97 1.84 1.55
C ALA A 141 14.04 2.81 2.29
N LEU A 142 13.53 3.83 1.60
CA LEU A 142 12.57 4.76 2.21
C LEU A 142 11.22 4.10 2.48
N THR A 143 10.72 3.23 1.57
CA THR A 143 9.55 2.38 1.85
C THR A 143 9.80 1.48 3.07
N ALA A 144 10.97 0.86 3.17
CA ALA A 144 11.34 0.00 4.30
C ALA A 144 11.31 0.78 5.63
N MET A 145 11.84 2.00 5.65
CA MET A 145 11.79 2.87 6.84
C MET A 145 10.34 3.09 7.30
N VAL A 146 9.42 3.43 6.38
CA VAL A 146 8.01 3.63 6.74
C VAL A 146 7.39 2.36 7.31
N LEU A 147 7.67 1.21 6.70
CA LEU A 147 7.17 -0.09 7.17
C LEU A 147 7.72 -0.47 8.55
N THR A 148 8.92 -0.02 8.92
CA THR A 148 9.47 -0.23 10.27
C THR A 148 8.88 0.70 11.33
N LEU A 149 8.31 1.83 10.92
CA LEU A 149 7.61 2.76 11.81
C LEU A 149 6.15 2.36 12.07
N ALA A 150 5.60 1.45 11.26
CA ALA A 150 4.24 0.93 11.34
C ALA A 150 4.13 -0.26 12.30
#